data_AF-A0A2N2HHN4-F1
#
_entry.id   AF-A0A2N2HHN4-F1
#
_cell.length_a   1.000
_cell.length_b   1.000
_cell.length_c   1.000
_cell.angle_alpha   90.00
_cell.angle_beta   90.00
_cell.angle_gamma   90.00
#
_symmetry.space_group_name_H-M   'P 1'
#
loop_
_entity.id
_entity.type
_entity.pdbx_description
1 polymer ?
#
loop_
_entity_poly.entity_id
_entity_poly.type
_entity_poly.pdbx_seq_one_letter_code
_entity_poly.pdbx_strand_id
1 'polypeptide(L)'
;MTLAGLVAGLILVLAVEANAVDPDTLYIRHIEGLVELAEAGSPQWMEAAVNTPLIEGDTVRTGASGKAELFLKDGSVVRVGRSSVIRIIVVEPKGVQFKLVGGTAYIVAKGSKDIPVFFDTPSAVLSVATPATVRVDVYEGAISEVSVYKGEVYAAQQKGRMPVRAGERLVLRADGSAPVLAGLRAGDDWLRWNADRDRATLAAYDATESYTYLPDELKTYSSDLDTNGQWVYTPEYNYVWVPTVITVSTWSPYRFGSWVWIRGSYVWVGYEPWGWAPYHYGRWTHHRTAGWCWVPPARGHVRWEPAQVAWVHSSRQVGWVPLAPGESYDRRKAPVIHQTNVYNVYNNVTVERSVSTARTAYKNAGVTNAVVTMERDTLLRQKAVRVNVAKTGSVPLRKVSLPANVVPARIGNAQAQPAVREKTLAPTRATGAPARG
;
A
#
# COMPACT_ATOMS: atom_id res chain seq x y z
N MET A 1 -28.81 4.08 60.63
CA MET A 1 -27.79 4.90 59.93
C MET A 1 -26.78 3.93 59.33
N THR A 2 -26.47 3.86 58.04
CA THR A 2 -27.03 4.47 56.83
C THR A 2 -26.39 3.71 55.65
N LEU A 3 -27.24 3.20 54.76
CA LEU A 3 -27.12 3.12 53.30
C LEU A 3 -25.82 2.60 52.65
N ALA A 4 -25.89 1.36 52.16
CA ALA A 4 -25.12 0.90 51.00
C ALA A 4 -25.70 1.55 49.73
N GLY A 5 -24.91 2.41 49.06
CA GLY A 5 -25.28 3.07 47.81
C GLY A 5 -24.75 2.31 46.59
N LEU A 6 -25.68 1.71 45.83
CA LEU A 6 -25.43 1.04 44.56
C LEU A 6 -25.53 2.10 43.45
N VAL A 7 -24.39 2.57 42.94
CA VAL A 7 -24.37 3.48 41.78
C VAL A 7 -24.35 2.63 40.52
N ALA A 8 -25.52 2.41 39.93
CA ALA A 8 -25.67 1.90 38.58
C ALA A 8 -25.29 3.02 37.59
N GLY A 9 -24.05 2.98 37.11
CA GLY A 9 -23.61 3.83 36.01
C GLY A 9 -24.24 3.37 34.70
N LEU A 10 -25.17 4.17 34.19
CA LEU A 10 -25.72 4.04 32.85
C LEU A 10 -24.59 4.26 31.82
N ILE A 11 -24.01 3.18 31.29
CA ILE A 11 -23.08 3.26 30.16
C ILE A 11 -23.90 3.62 28.93
N LEU A 12 -23.92 4.91 28.61
CA LEU A 12 -24.32 5.39 27.30
C LEU A 12 -23.26 4.88 26.32
N VAL A 13 -23.55 3.77 25.61
CA VAL A 13 -22.76 3.34 24.46
C VAL A 13 -22.99 4.37 23.36
N LEU A 14 -22.21 5.45 23.39
CA LEU A 14 -21.93 6.21 22.19
C LEU A 14 -21.17 5.23 21.30
N ALA A 15 -21.86 4.74 20.26
CA ALA A 15 -21.19 4.14 19.12
C ALA A 15 -20.30 5.23 18.51
N VAL A 16 -19.08 5.35 19.03
CA VAL A 16 -18.00 5.98 18.31
C VAL A 16 -17.84 5.09 17.08
N GLU A 17 -18.26 5.57 15.92
CA GLU A 17 -17.74 5.05 14.66
C GLU A 17 -16.23 5.26 14.75
N ALA A 18 -15.52 4.25 15.23
CA ALA A 18 -14.08 4.21 15.15
C ALA A 18 -13.77 4.24 13.66
N ASN A 19 -13.44 5.43 13.14
CA ASN A 19 -12.82 5.54 11.83
C ASN A 19 -11.59 4.65 11.90
N ALA A 20 -11.71 3.49 11.29
CA ALA A 20 -10.70 2.49 11.42
C ALA A 20 -9.43 3.01 10.76
N VAL A 21 -8.30 2.89 11.45
CA VAL A 21 -7.02 3.44 11.00
C VAL A 21 -6.66 2.82 9.65
N ASP A 22 -6.45 3.69 8.65
CA ASP A 22 -6.09 3.27 7.30
C ASP A 22 -4.85 2.37 7.31
N PRO A 23 -4.88 1.22 6.60
CA PRO A 23 -3.73 0.34 6.49
C PRO A 23 -2.73 0.87 5.43
N ASP A 24 -2.31 2.14 5.55
CA ASP A 24 -1.45 2.81 4.57
C ASP A 24 0.06 2.77 4.91
N THR A 25 0.41 2.26 6.08
CA THR A 25 1.78 2.30 6.63
C THR A 25 2.70 1.22 6.08
N LEU A 26 2.20 -0.01 5.91
CA LEU A 26 3.00 -1.21 5.64
C LEU A 26 2.28 -2.14 4.67
N TYR A 27 2.99 -2.61 3.65
CA TYR A 27 2.45 -3.60 2.71
C TYR A 27 3.53 -4.51 2.14
N ILE A 28 3.11 -5.61 1.50
CA ILE A 28 4.01 -6.52 0.77
C ILE A 28 4.28 -5.96 -0.62
N ARG A 29 5.50 -5.48 -0.87
CA ARG A 29 5.91 -4.90 -2.15
C ARG A 29 6.44 -5.92 -3.14
N HIS A 30 7.10 -6.97 -2.66
CA HIS A 30 7.71 -7.99 -3.52
C HIS A 30 7.63 -9.38 -2.92
N ILE A 31 7.47 -10.38 -3.77
CA ILE A 31 7.41 -11.80 -3.43
C ILE A 31 8.26 -12.59 -4.44
N GLU A 32 9.08 -13.53 -3.93
CA GLU A 32 9.68 -14.60 -4.72
C GLU A 32 9.41 -15.95 -4.04
N GLY A 33 9.06 -16.96 -4.83
CA GLY A 33 8.73 -18.28 -4.29
C GLY A 33 7.49 -18.27 -3.39
N LEU A 34 7.38 -19.25 -2.51
CA LEU A 34 6.25 -19.37 -1.59
C LEU A 34 6.38 -18.36 -0.44
N VAL A 35 5.39 -17.48 -0.32
CA VAL A 35 5.19 -16.56 0.80
C VAL A 35 3.76 -16.69 1.25
N GLU A 36 3.54 -16.84 2.55
CA GLU A 36 2.23 -17.01 3.13
C GLU A 36 2.00 -15.99 4.25
N LEU A 37 0.73 -15.59 4.40
CA LEU A 37 0.23 -14.65 5.39
C LEU A 37 -0.81 -15.38 6.25
N ALA A 38 -0.70 -15.21 7.55
CA ALA A 38 -1.78 -15.47 8.50
C ALA A 38 -2.25 -14.13 9.09
N GLU A 39 -3.54 -13.84 8.95
CA GLU A 39 -4.16 -12.65 9.54
C GLU A 39 -4.09 -12.69 11.07
N ALA A 40 -4.10 -11.52 11.70
CA ALA A 40 -4.21 -11.37 13.14
C ALA A 40 -5.26 -12.31 13.78
N GLY A 41 -4.79 -13.22 14.65
CA GLY A 41 -5.65 -14.16 15.37
C GLY A 41 -6.15 -15.36 14.55
N SER A 42 -5.84 -15.44 13.25
CA SER A 42 -6.20 -16.57 12.41
C SER A 42 -5.15 -17.68 12.48
N PRO A 43 -5.54 -18.96 12.64
CA PRO A 43 -4.63 -20.09 12.50
C PRO A 43 -4.38 -20.47 11.03
N GLN A 44 -5.14 -19.89 10.09
CA GLN A 44 -5.07 -20.23 8.67
C GLN A 44 -3.99 -19.42 7.96
N TRP A 45 -3.19 -20.13 7.16
CA TRP A 45 -2.20 -19.56 6.27
C TRP A 45 -2.75 -19.50 4.85
N MET A 46 -2.50 -18.39 4.17
CA MET A 46 -2.87 -18.17 2.77
C MET A 46 -1.67 -17.66 2.00
N GLU A 47 -1.56 -18.02 0.73
CA GLU A 47 -0.55 -17.43 -0.15
C GLU A 47 -0.72 -15.90 -0.18
N ALA A 48 0.38 -15.19 0.10
CA ALA A 48 0.40 -13.75 0.11
C ALA A 48 0.40 -13.17 -1.31
N ALA A 49 -0.14 -11.97 -1.47
CA ALA A 49 -0.08 -11.24 -2.74
C ALA A 49 0.75 -9.97 -2.58
N VAL A 50 1.29 -9.47 -3.69
CA VAL A 50 1.84 -8.11 -3.74
C VAL A 50 0.73 -7.09 -3.50
N ASN A 51 1.11 -5.90 -3.01
CA ASN A 51 0.22 -4.84 -2.57
C ASN A 51 -0.70 -5.19 -1.40
N THR A 52 -0.58 -6.37 -0.77
CA THR A 52 -1.36 -6.71 0.41
C THR A 52 -0.94 -5.80 1.57
N PRO A 53 -1.86 -4.97 2.12
CA PRO A 53 -1.59 -4.22 3.34
C PRO A 53 -1.37 -5.18 4.51
N LEU A 54 -0.44 -4.82 5.40
CA LEU A 54 -0.18 -5.57 6.62
C LEU A 54 -0.54 -4.73 7.84
N ILE A 55 -1.23 -5.34 8.79
CA ILE A 55 -1.66 -4.71 10.02
C ILE A 55 -1.06 -5.41 11.24
N GLU A 56 -1.22 -4.78 12.39
CA GLU A 56 -0.88 -5.39 13.68
C GLU A 56 -1.53 -6.77 13.85
N GLY A 57 -0.73 -7.73 14.31
CA GLY A 57 -1.11 -9.11 14.58
C GLY A 57 -0.86 -10.08 13.43
N ASP A 58 -0.69 -9.57 12.20
CA ASP A 58 -0.40 -10.38 11.02
C ASP A 58 0.95 -11.09 11.15
N THR A 59 1.08 -12.24 10.49
CA THR A 59 2.32 -13.02 10.45
C THR A 59 2.62 -13.44 9.03
N VAL A 60 3.85 -13.16 8.57
CA VAL A 60 4.34 -13.56 7.25
C VAL A 60 5.36 -14.68 7.42
N ARG A 61 5.24 -15.74 6.63
CA ARG A 61 6.25 -16.80 6.54
C ARG A 61 6.70 -17.03 5.11
N THR A 62 7.95 -17.46 4.96
CA THR A 62 8.56 -17.80 3.67
C THR A 62 8.94 -19.27 3.61
N GLY A 63 8.78 -19.88 2.44
CA GLY A 63 9.25 -21.25 2.17
C GLY A 63 10.77 -21.33 1.98
N ALA A 64 11.26 -22.52 1.63
CA ALA A 64 12.69 -22.81 1.47
C ALA A 64 13.40 -21.95 0.39
N SER A 65 12.67 -21.49 -0.62
CA SER A 65 13.12 -20.54 -1.65
C SER A 65 12.44 -19.17 -1.54
N GLY A 66 11.55 -19.01 -0.55
CA GLY A 66 10.67 -17.86 -0.38
C GLY A 66 11.43 -16.62 0.05
N LYS A 67 11.08 -15.47 -0.52
CA LYS A 67 11.55 -14.15 -0.08
C LYS A 67 10.41 -13.15 -0.18
N ALA A 68 10.32 -12.24 0.78
CA ALA A 68 9.35 -11.15 0.76
C ALA A 68 10.02 -9.81 1.04
N GLU A 69 9.50 -8.73 0.46
CA GLU A 69 9.85 -7.35 0.82
C GLU A 69 8.62 -6.67 1.39
N LEU A 70 8.71 -6.28 2.67
CA LEU A 70 7.71 -5.45 3.34
C LEU A 70 8.18 -4.00 3.26
N PHE A 71 7.34 -3.13 2.73
CA PHE A 71 7.68 -1.74 2.45
C PHE A 71 6.87 -0.80 3.33
N LEU A 72 7.57 0.13 3.97
CA LEU A 72 6.97 1.13 4.85
C LEU A 72 6.76 2.44 4.08
N LYS A 73 5.75 3.21 4.49
CA LYS A 73 5.39 4.50 3.88
C LYS A 73 6.52 5.53 3.88
N ASP A 74 7.48 5.45 4.82
CA ASP A 74 8.67 6.32 4.84
C ASP A 74 9.78 5.88 3.87
N GLY A 75 9.61 4.75 3.19
CA GLY A 75 10.63 4.14 2.33
C GLY A 75 11.61 3.23 3.04
N SER A 76 11.41 2.95 4.33
CA SER A 76 12.09 1.85 5.02
C SER A 76 11.59 0.51 4.49
N VAL A 77 12.46 -0.50 4.56
CA VAL A 77 12.20 -1.82 3.99
C VAL A 77 12.64 -2.91 4.94
N VAL A 78 11.78 -3.92 5.12
CA VAL A 78 12.07 -5.15 5.86
C VAL A 78 11.91 -6.32 4.91
N ARG A 79 13.01 -6.98 4.58
CA ARG A 79 13.01 -8.15 3.71
C ARG A 79 13.16 -9.42 4.53
N VAL A 80 12.31 -10.39 4.24
CA VAL A 80 12.22 -11.67 4.93
C VAL A 80 12.85 -12.71 4.02
N GLY A 81 13.91 -13.38 4.48
CA GLY A 81 14.63 -14.37 3.69
C GLY A 81 13.98 -15.75 3.74
N ARG A 82 14.65 -16.77 3.22
CA ARG A 82 14.15 -18.16 3.17
C ARG A 82 13.82 -18.71 4.56
N SER A 83 12.83 -19.61 4.63
CA SER A 83 12.48 -20.37 5.84
C SER A 83 12.38 -19.49 7.09
N SER A 84 11.72 -18.34 6.96
CA SER A 84 11.66 -17.30 7.99
C SER A 84 10.23 -17.01 8.38
N VAL A 85 10.03 -16.59 9.63
CA VAL A 85 8.71 -16.19 10.15
C VAL A 85 8.84 -14.86 10.86
N ILE A 86 8.12 -13.86 10.37
CA ILE A 86 8.06 -12.51 10.95
C ILE A 86 6.63 -12.19 11.38
N ARG A 87 6.48 -11.66 12.57
CA ARG A 87 5.20 -11.17 13.10
C ARG A 87 5.21 -9.66 13.14
N ILE A 88 4.08 -9.06 12.77
CA ILE A 88 3.85 -7.63 12.88
C ILE A 88 3.22 -7.38 14.25
N ILE A 89 3.95 -6.72 15.14
CA ILE A 89 3.53 -6.49 16.53
C ILE A 89 2.81 -5.16 16.67
N VAL A 90 3.30 -4.11 16.01
CA VAL A 90 2.67 -2.78 16.02
C VAL A 90 2.80 -2.18 14.64
N VAL A 91 1.72 -1.57 14.14
CA VAL A 91 1.72 -0.71 12.95
C VAL A 91 0.92 0.54 13.27
N GLU A 92 1.63 1.58 13.69
CA GLU A 92 1.03 2.84 14.08
C GLU A 92 1.72 4.03 13.38
N PRO A 93 1.07 5.20 13.32
CA PRO A 93 1.69 6.42 12.79
C PRO A 93 2.98 6.84 13.48
N LYS A 94 3.30 6.29 14.66
CA LYS A 94 4.46 6.64 15.49
C LYS A 94 5.52 5.55 15.58
N GLY A 95 5.38 4.47 14.83
CA GLY A 95 6.36 3.39 14.82
C GLY A 95 5.82 2.06 14.32
N VAL A 96 6.75 1.23 13.88
CA VAL A 96 6.47 -0.14 13.48
C VAL A 96 7.36 -1.08 14.27
N GLN A 97 6.77 -2.12 14.85
CA GLN A 97 7.49 -3.15 15.57
C GLN A 97 7.25 -4.50 14.91
N PHE A 98 8.35 -5.18 14.61
CA PHE A 98 8.36 -6.53 14.08
C PHE A 98 8.95 -7.49 15.10
N LYS A 99 8.58 -8.76 15.01
CA LYS A 99 9.25 -9.85 15.72
C LYS A 99 9.68 -10.92 14.72
N LEU A 100 10.98 -11.15 14.62
CA LEU A 100 11.51 -12.31 13.89
C LEU A 100 11.50 -13.52 14.82
N VAL A 101 10.65 -14.48 14.51
CA VAL A 101 10.49 -15.71 15.31
C VAL A 101 11.61 -16.69 15.00
N GLY A 102 12.03 -16.76 13.73
CA GLY A 102 13.11 -17.61 13.24
C GLY A 102 13.48 -17.26 11.81
N GLY A 103 14.70 -17.64 11.40
CA GLY A 103 15.21 -17.40 10.05
C GLY A 103 16.01 -16.11 9.94
N THR A 104 15.83 -15.35 8.86
CA THR A 104 16.63 -14.16 8.55
C THR A 104 15.78 -13.00 8.05
N ALA A 105 16.14 -11.79 8.48
CA ALA A 105 15.59 -10.55 7.97
C ALA A 105 16.71 -9.57 7.61
N TYR A 106 16.47 -8.74 6.60
CA TYR A 106 17.35 -7.65 6.18
C TYR A 106 16.56 -6.35 6.18
N ILE A 107 17.08 -5.35 6.87
CA ILE A 107 16.39 -4.09 7.17
C ILE A 107 17.19 -2.95 6.55
N VAL A 108 16.52 -2.12 5.77
CA VAL A 108 17.04 -0.84 5.31
C VAL A 108 16.14 0.24 5.88
N ALA A 109 16.56 0.82 7.00
CA ALA A 109 15.81 1.85 7.69
C ALA A 109 16.23 3.24 7.19
N LYS A 110 15.26 4.09 6.88
CA LYS A 110 15.48 5.50 6.56
C LYS A 110 15.71 6.36 7.80
N GLY A 111 15.44 5.84 8.99
CA GLY A 111 15.64 6.56 10.26
C GLY A 111 14.68 7.74 10.42
N SER A 112 13.46 7.62 9.89
CA SER A 112 12.42 8.63 10.09
C SER A 112 12.06 8.71 11.58
N LYS A 113 11.99 9.93 12.11
CA LYS A 113 11.47 10.16 13.47
C LYS A 113 9.97 9.86 13.56
N ASP A 114 9.27 9.91 12.43
CA ASP A 114 7.84 9.67 12.37
C ASP A 114 7.54 8.17 12.45
N ILE A 115 8.43 7.31 11.92
CA ILE A 115 8.23 5.85 11.87
C ILE A 115 9.50 5.11 12.35
N PRO A 116 9.83 5.14 13.65
CA PRO A 116 10.91 4.33 14.20
C PRO A 116 10.62 2.83 13.98
N VAL A 117 11.65 2.08 13.62
CA VAL A 117 11.57 0.63 13.42
C VAL A 117 12.18 -0.09 14.62
N PHE A 118 11.36 -0.93 15.25
CA PHE A 118 11.78 -1.83 16.32
C PHE A 118 11.71 -3.28 15.84
N PHE A 119 12.67 -4.08 16.28
CA PHE A 119 12.80 -5.46 15.83
C PHE A 119 13.11 -6.39 17.00
N ASP A 120 12.14 -7.22 17.35
CA ASP A 120 12.27 -8.20 18.41
C ASP A 120 12.81 -9.51 17.86
N THR A 121 13.67 -10.13 18.66
CA THR A 121 14.17 -11.48 18.48
C THR A 121 13.95 -12.25 19.77
N PRO A 122 14.08 -13.60 19.78
CA PRO A 122 14.02 -14.36 21.03
C PRO A 122 15.06 -13.93 22.07
N SER A 123 16.18 -13.33 21.64
CA SER A 123 17.30 -13.00 22.52
C SER A 123 17.39 -11.51 22.86
N ALA A 124 16.81 -10.60 22.07
CA ALA A 124 17.04 -9.17 22.20
C ALA A 124 15.98 -8.32 21.47
N VAL A 125 15.85 -7.06 21.88
CA VAL A 125 15.09 -6.02 21.17
C VAL A 125 16.08 -5.09 20.47
N LEU A 126 15.87 -4.84 19.18
CA LEU A 126 16.68 -3.92 18.38
C LEU A 126 15.94 -2.62 18.17
N SER A 127 16.61 -1.50 18.40
CA SER A 127 16.12 -0.16 18.08
C SER A 127 16.92 0.42 16.92
N VAL A 128 16.21 0.70 15.82
CA VAL A 128 16.76 1.28 14.60
C VAL A 128 16.24 2.72 14.46
N ALA A 129 16.78 3.61 15.29
CA ALA A 129 16.32 4.99 15.39
C ALA A 129 16.95 5.96 14.37
N THR A 130 18.04 5.54 13.71
CA THR A 130 18.78 6.32 12.71
C THR A 130 18.88 5.52 11.41
N PRO A 131 19.24 6.16 10.28
CA PRO A 131 19.41 5.45 9.02
C PRO A 131 20.44 4.31 9.16
N ALA A 132 20.02 3.08 8.93
CA ALA A 132 20.85 1.90 9.11
C ALA A 132 20.49 0.77 8.14
N THR A 133 21.47 -0.07 7.85
CA THR A 133 21.31 -1.29 7.07
C THR A 133 21.78 -2.47 7.90
N VAL A 134 20.86 -3.37 8.23
CA VAL A 134 21.08 -4.41 9.24
C VAL A 134 20.53 -5.74 8.77
N ARG A 135 21.27 -6.81 9.02
CA ARG A 135 20.75 -8.18 8.95
C ARG A 135 20.56 -8.74 10.35
N VAL A 136 19.45 -9.42 10.55
CA VAL A 136 19.11 -10.11 11.79
C VAL A 136 18.85 -11.57 11.45
N ASP A 137 19.61 -12.48 12.05
CA ASP A 137 19.39 -13.92 11.93
C ASP A 137 18.99 -14.49 13.30
N VAL A 138 17.99 -15.38 13.32
CA VAL A 138 17.53 -16.10 14.51
C VAL A 138 17.66 -17.59 14.24
N TYR A 139 18.52 -18.23 15.02
CA TYR A 139 18.82 -19.66 14.95
C TYR A 139 18.12 -20.44 16.07
N GLU A 140 18.17 -21.77 15.99
CA GLU A 140 17.74 -22.65 17.07
C GLU A 140 18.47 -22.34 18.39
N GLY A 141 17.83 -22.66 19.52
CA GLY A 141 18.35 -22.33 20.84
C GLY A 141 18.23 -20.86 21.22
N ALA A 142 17.37 -20.09 20.52
CA ALA A 142 17.16 -18.66 20.77
C ALA A 142 18.48 -17.87 20.73
N ILE A 143 19.25 -18.10 19.66
CA ILE A 143 20.46 -17.36 19.33
C ILE A 143 20.12 -16.34 18.25
N SER A 144 20.40 -15.08 18.51
CA SER A 144 20.19 -13.98 17.57
C SER A 144 21.52 -13.38 17.16
N GLU A 145 21.71 -13.15 15.87
CA GLU A 145 22.88 -12.49 15.30
C GLU A 145 22.45 -11.20 14.60
N VAL A 146 23.08 -10.09 14.97
CA VAL A 146 22.80 -8.75 14.42
C VAL A 146 24.04 -8.27 13.70
N SER A 147 23.97 -8.13 12.38
CA SER A 147 25.08 -7.66 11.54
C SER A 147 24.75 -6.29 10.96
N VAL A 148 25.58 -5.28 11.22
CA VAL A 148 25.33 -3.90 10.79
C VAL A 148 26.26 -3.54 9.64
N TYR A 149 25.68 -3.27 8.48
CA TYR A 149 26.43 -2.88 7.27
C TYR A 149 26.57 -1.37 7.14
N LYS A 150 25.59 -0.61 7.62
CA LYS A 150 25.58 0.85 7.61
C LYS A 150 24.90 1.38 8.87
N GLY A 151 25.41 2.47 9.41
CA GLY A 151 24.83 3.16 10.57
C GLY A 151 25.17 2.50 11.90
N GLU A 152 24.30 2.69 12.88
CA GLU A 152 24.39 2.13 14.22
C GLU A 152 23.00 1.70 14.66
N VAL A 153 22.91 0.56 15.35
CA VAL A 153 21.69 0.13 16.03
C VAL A 153 21.99 -0.21 17.48
N TYR A 154 20.96 -0.22 18.30
CA TYR A 154 21.08 -0.63 19.69
C TYR A 154 20.37 -1.95 19.92
N ALA A 155 21.09 -2.93 20.47
CA ALA A 155 20.54 -4.18 20.95
C ALA A 155 20.35 -4.11 22.46
N ALA A 156 19.11 -4.32 22.92
CA ALA A 156 18.76 -4.37 24.32
C ALA A 156 18.50 -5.80 24.78
N GLN A 157 19.15 -6.17 25.89
CA GLN A 157 18.93 -7.39 26.66
C GLN A 157 18.65 -7.03 28.13
N GLN A 158 18.30 -8.03 28.95
CA GLN A 158 18.08 -7.84 30.40
C GLN A 158 19.25 -7.13 31.10
N LYS A 159 20.49 -7.39 30.69
CA LYS A 159 21.72 -6.87 31.34
C LYS A 159 22.15 -5.49 30.83
N GLY A 160 21.48 -4.93 29.82
CA GLY A 160 21.81 -3.61 29.31
C GLY A 160 21.56 -3.44 27.81
N ARG A 161 21.89 -2.24 27.33
CA ARG A 161 21.76 -1.82 25.94
C ARG A 161 23.15 -1.63 25.33
N MET A 162 23.40 -2.27 24.19
CA MET A 162 24.70 -2.28 23.52
C MET A 162 24.59 -1.66 22.12
N PRO A 163 25.46 -0.71 21.75
CA PRO A 163 25.54 -0.25 20.37
C PRO A 163 26.21 -1.33 19.49
N VAL A 164 25.74 -1.45 18.26
CA VAL A 164 26.34 -2.26 17.19
C VAL A 164 26.49 -1.36 15.97
N ARG A 165 27.72 -1.18 15.51
CA ARG A 165 28.10 -0.20 14.48
C ARG A 165 28.41 -0.88 13.16
N ALA A 166 28.45 -0.09 12.09
CA ALA A 166 28.85 -0.55 10.77
C ALA A 166 30.18 -1.35 10.81
N GLY A 167 30.17 -2.54 10.21
CA GLY A 167 31.31 -3.48 10.24
C GLY A 167 31.30 -4.45 11.43
N GLU A 168 30.38 -4.26 12.39
CA GLU A 168 30.25 -5.11 13.56
C GLU A 168 29.09 -6.10 13.43
N ARG A 169 29.26 -7.20 14.14
CA ARG A 169 28.28 -8.25 14.33
C ARG A 169 28.19 -8.60 15.80
N LEU A 170 26.98 -8.61 16.35
CA LEU A 170 26.71 -8.98 17.73
C LEU A 170 25.92 -10.30 17.78
N VAL A 171 26.43 -11.26 18.54
CA VAL A 171 25.75 -12.54 18.81
C VAL A 171 25.19 -12.52 20.23
N LEU A 172 23.90 -12.77 20.36
CA LEU A 172 23.14 -12.73 21.59
C LEU A 172 22.44 -14.06 21.83
N ARG A 173 22.34 -14.49 23.09
CA ARG A 173 21.63 -15.71 23.50
C ARG A 173 20.57 -15.37 24.54
N ALA A 174 19.44 -16.07 24.51
CA ALA A 174 18.36 -15.87 25.48
C ALA A 174 18.67 -16.45 26.87
N ASP A 175 19.70 -17.30 26.99
CA ASP A 175 20.17 -17.90 28.25
C ASP A 175 20.93 -16.94 29.18
N GLY A 176 21.11 -15.68 28.76
CA GLY A 176 21.81 -14.66 29.54
C GLY A 176 23.33 -14.72 29.48
N SER A 177 23.89 -15.57 28.61
CA SER A 177 25.32 -15.55 28.25
C SER A 177 25.77 -14.17 27.81
N ALA A 178 27.03 -13.83 28.06
CA ALA A 178 27.58 -12.56 27.61
C ALA A 178 27.49 -12.43 26.07
N PRO A 179 26.99 -11.30 25.55
CA PRO A 179 26.98 -11.04 24.11
C PRO A 179 28.39 -11.04 23.53
N VAL A 180 28.55 -11.56 22.31
CA VAL A 180 29.84 -11.65 21.63
C VAL A 180 29.86 -10.70 20.43
N LEU A 181 30.71 -9.67 20.49
CA LEU A 181 30.96 -8.75 19.39
C LEU A 181 32.08 -9.29 18.50
N ALA A 182 31.88 -9.27 17.19
CA ALA A 182 32.83 -9.76 16.20
C ALA A 182 32.72 -8.96 14.89
N GLY A 183 33.61 -9.21 13.93
CA GLY A 183 33.47 -8.71 12.57
C GLY A 183 32.32 -9.38 11.80
N LEU A 184 31.89 -8.73 10.71
CA LEU A 184 30.92 -9.27 9.77
C LEU A 184 31.37 -10.63 9.19
N ARG A 185 30.40 -11.49 8.90
CA ARG A 185 30.66 -12.72 8.13
C ARG A 185 30.97 -12.39 6.67
N ALA A 186 31.57 -13.35 5.97
CA ALA A 186 31.65 -13.31 4.51
C ALA A 186 30.24 -13.22 3.90
N GLY A 187 30.12 -12.53 2.76
CA GLY A 187 28.85 -12.38 2.07
C GLY A 187 28.30 -13.71 1.58
N ASP A 188 26.97 -13.83 1.59
CA ASP A 188 26.23 -14.98 1.09
C ASP A 188 25.21 -14.56 0.01
N ASP A 189 24.47 -15.53 -0.53
CA ASP A 189 23.45 -15.29 -1.55
C ASP A 189 22.34 -14.34 -1.08
N TRP A 190 22.02 -14.38 0.22
CA TRP A 190 21.02 -13.50 0.80
C TRP A 190 21.51 -12.05 0.79
N LEU A 191 22.75 -11.79 1.22
CA LEU A 191 23.33 -10.46 1.16
C LEU A 191 23.46 -9.95 -0.28
N ARG A 192 23.86 -10.82 -1.22
CA ARG A 192 23.95 -10.47 -2.65
C ARG A 192 22.59 -10.05 -3.22
N TRP A 193 21.55 -10.86 -3.00
CA TRP A 193 20.19 -10.54 -3.45
C TRP A 193 19.69 -9.21 -2.87
N ASN A 194 19.97 -8.93 -1.59
CA ASN A 194 19.62 -7.66 -0.97
C ASN A 194 20.37 -6.48 -1.60
N ALA A 195 21.67 -6.62 -1.84
CA ALA A 195 22.48 -5.58 -2.47
C ALA A 195 22.00 -5.27 -3.90
N ASP A 196 21.59 -6.29 -4.65
CA ASP A 196 21.03 -6.11 -6.00
C ASP A 196 19.69 -5.36 -5.98
N ARG A 197 18.80 -5.69 -5.03
CA ARG A 197 17.54 -4.94 -4.82
C ARG A 197 17.77 -3.51 -4.34
N ASP A 198 18.70 -3.30 -3.42
CA ASP A 198 19.05 -1.97 -2.92
C ASP A 198 19.58 -1.10 -4.07
N ARG A 199 20.45 -1.65 -4.91
CA ARG A 199 20.97 -0.97 -6.10
C ARG A 199 19.87 -0.65 -7.11
N ALA A 200 18.97 -1.59 -7.40
CA ALA A 200 17.84 -1.36 -8.31
C ALA A 200 16.91 -0.24 -7.79
N THR A 201 16.70 -0.19 -6.47
CA THR A 201 15.87 0.84 -5.84
C THR A 201 16.58 2.20 -5.80
N LEU A 202 17.86 2.25 -5.43
CA LEU A 202 18.66 3.48 -5.37
C LEU A 202 18.93 4.09 -6.74
N ALA A 203 19.23 3.27 -7.75
CA ALA A 203 19.36 3.72 -9.14
C ALA A 203 18.07 4.40 -9.64
N ALA A 204 16.93 4.11 -9.01
CA ALA A 204 15.65 4.73 -9.30
C ALA A 204 15.32 5.95 -8.40
N TYR A 205 16.22 6.38 -7.51
CA TYR A 205 16.10 7.61 -6.70
C TYR A 205 16.99 8.75 -7.21
N ASP A 206 18.14 8.45 -7.84
CA ASP A 206 19.05 9.46 -8.38
C ASP A 206 18.48 10.06 -9.68
N ALA A 207 17.73 11.16 -9.52
CA ALA A 207 17.20 12.00 -10.60
C ALA A 207 16.32 11.27 -11.63
N THR A 208 15.35 10.48 -11.17
CA THR A 208 14.39 9.86 -12.08
C THR A 208 13.21 10.75 -12.44
N GLU A 209 12.56 10.38 -13.52
CA GLU A 209 11.41 11.08 -14.08
C GLU A 209 10.23 11.11 -13.09
N SER A 210 9.90 9.98 -12.46
CA SER A 210 8.83 9.92 -11.45
C SER A 210 9.10 10.79 -10.23
N TYR A 211 10.35 10.89 -9.78
CA TYR A 211 10.69 11.72 -8.62
C TYR A 211 10.37 13.21 -8.85
N THR A 212 10.42 13.66 -10.11
CA THR A 212 10.12 15.04 -10.52
C THR A 212 8.63 15.33 -10.48
N TYR A 213 7.81 14.39 -10.96
CA TYR A 213 6.37 14.59 -11.14
C TYR A 213 5.54 14.20 -9.91
N LEU A 214 6.07 13.34 -9.04
CA LEU A 214 5.38 12.96 -7.80
C LEU A 214 5.40 14.07 -6.74
N PRO A 215 4.31 14.19 -5.95
CA PRO A 215 4.34 14.95 -4.71
C PRO A 215 5.30 14.32 -3.70
N ASP A 216 5.79 15.11 -2.74
CA ASP A 216 6.90 14.70 -1.87
C ASP A 216 6.55 13.46 -1.03
N GLU A 217 5.31 13.37 -0.60
CA GLU A 217 4.75 12.28 0.19
C GLU A 217 4.69 10.94 -0.59
N LEU A 218 4.79 10.97 -1.92
CA LEU A 218 4.75 9.78 -2.78
C LEU A 218 6.10 9.47 -3.44
N LYS A 219 7.13 10.29 -3.25
CA LYS A 219 8.45 10.08 -3.87
C LYS A 219 9.08 8.74 -3.55
N THR A 220 8.76 8.16 -2.38
CA THR A 220 9.22 6.82 -1.99
C THR A 220 8.78 5.71 -2.96
N TYR A 221 7.71 5.93 -3.72
CA TYR A 221 7.18 4.99 -4.70
C TYR A 221 7.71 5.22 -6.12
N SER A 222 8.61 6.20 -6.35
CA SER A 222 9.09 6.57 -7.70
C SER A 222 9.64 5.37 -8.47
N SER A 223 10.42 4.52 -7.81
CA SER A 223 11.06 3.35 -8.43
C SER A 223 10.08 2.34 -9.03
N ASP A 224 8.89 2.17 -8.43
CA ASP A 224 7.86 1.31 -8.98
C ASP A 224 7.25 1.92 -10.24
N LEU A 225 7.07 3.24 -10.27
CA LEU A 225 6.54 3.96 -11.43
C LEU A 225 7.54 4.01 -12.59
N ASP A 226 8.81 4.27 -12.32
CA ASP A 226 9.87 4.32 -13.34
C ASP A 226 10.10 2.96 -14.00
N THR A 227 10.01 1.88 -13.22
CA THR A 227 10.21 0.51 -13.73
C THR A 227 9.04 0.02 -14.59
N ASN A 228 7.82 0.52 -14.31
CA ASN A 228 6.59 -0.06 -14.83
C ASN A 228 5.73 0.89 -15.68
N GLY A 229 6.23 2.08 -16.00
CA GLY A 229 5.47 3.05 -16.78
C GLY A 229 6.31 4.18 -17.36
N GLN A 230 5.61 5.18 -17.87
CA GLN A 230 6.18 6.35 -18.53
C GLN A 230 5.32 7.56 -18.17
N TRP A 231 5.93 8.72 -17.97
CA TRP A 231 5.18 9.95 -17.80
C TRP A 231 4.86 10.58 -19.15
N VAL A 232 3.69 11.19 -19.27
CA VAL A 232 3.21 11.85 -20.48
C VAL A 232 2.60 13.18 -20.07
N TYR A 233 2.96 14.25 -20.78
CA TYR A 233 2.31 15.53 -20.60
C TYR A 233 0.94 15.57 -21.29
N THR A 234 -0.06 16.08 -20.59
CA THR A 234 -1.40 16.36 -21.11
C THR A 234 -1.78 17.80 -20.78
N PRO A 235 -2.37 18.56 -21.70
CA PRO A 235 -2.86 19.90 -21.39
C PRO A 235 -3.88 19.94 -20.24
N GLU A 236 -4.70 18.90 -20.12
CA GLU A 236 -5.79 18.82 -19.13
C GLU A 236 -5.33 18.47 -17.72
N TYR A 237 -4.30 17.64 -17.58
CA TYR A 237 -3.88 17.07 -16.29
C TYR A 237 -2.38 17.22 -15.99
N ASN A 238 -1.65 18.00 -16.80
CA ASN A 238 -0.20 18.11 -16.75
C ASN A 238 0.45 16.72 -16.93
N TYR A 239 1.48 16.38 -16.17
CA TYR A 239 2.14 15.08 -16.24
C TYR A 239 1.29 13.96 -15.61
N VAL A 240 0.91 13.00 -16.43
CA VAL A 240 0.19 11.77 -16.04
C VAL A 240 1.08 10.56 -16.26
N TRP A 241 0.91 9.53 -15.43
CA TRP A 241 1.69 8.30 -15.54
C TRP A 241 0.90 7.23 -16.30
N VAL A 242 1.52 6.62 -17.30
CA VAL A 242 0.92 5.57 -18.13
C VAL A 242 1.61 4.24 -17.82
N PRO A 243 0.88 3.21 -17.35
CA PRO A 243 1.47 1.90 -17.08
C PRO A 243 1.91 1.22 -18.39
N THR A 244 3.12 0.67 -18.38
CA THR A 244 3.69 -0.16 -19.45
C THR A 244 3.80 -1.63 -19.04
N VAL A 245 3.44 -1.98 -17.80
CA VAL A 245 3.31 -3.36 -17.32
C VAL A 245 1.88 -3.57 -16.84
N ILE A 246 1.08 -4.35 -17.58
CA ILE A 246 -0.35 -4.53 -17.30
C ILE A 246 -0.78 -5.99 -17.39
N THR A 247 -1.97 -6.32 -16.88
CA THR A 247 -2.57 -7.65 -16.93
C THR A 247 -3.46 -7.80 -18.17
N VAL A 248 -3.01 -8.58 -19.18
CA VAL A 248 -3.68 -8.85 -20.49
C VAL A 248 -4.25 -7.62 -21.24
N SER A 249 -4.85 -7.79 -22.43
CA SER A 249 -5.32 -6.67 -23.27
C SER A 249 -6.65 -6.05 -22.83
N THR A 250 -7.42 -6.71 -21.97
CA THR A 250 -8.70 -6.20 -21.44
C THR A 250 -8.51 -5.38 -20.17
N TRP A 251 -7.30 -4.89 -19.92
CA TRP A 251 -6.94 -4.19 -18.69
C TRP A 251 -7.68 -2.86 -18.53
N SER A 252 -8.05 -2.58 -17.27
CA SER A 252 -8.45 -1.26 -16.78
C SER A 252 -8.09 -1.19 -15.28
N PRO A 253 -7.99 0.01 -14.70
CA PRO A 253 -7.77 0.15 -13.26
C PRO A 253 -8.84 -0.61 -12.46
N TYR A 254 -8.44 -1.20 -11.34
CA TYR A 254 -9.31 -1.98 -10.45
C TYR A 254 -9.98 -3.22 -11.08
N ARG A 255 -9.39 -3.82 -12.11
CA ARG A 255 -9.98 -4.99 -12.80
C ARG A 255 -9.39 -6.33 -12.37
N PHE A 256 -8.10 -6.38 -12.11
CA PHE A 256 -7.38 -7.61 -11.77
C PHE A 256 -6.72 -7.45 -10.40
N GLY A 257 -7.24 -8.15 -9.41
CA GLY A 257 -6.84 -7.98 -8.03
C GLY A 257 -7.81 -8.68 -7.09
N SER A 258 -7.84 -8.23 -5.85
CA SER A 258 -8.78 -8.71 -4.85
C SER A 258 -9.38 -7.53 -4.08
N TRP A 259 -10.64 -7.64 -3.69
CA TRP A 259 -11.18 -6.84 -2.61
C TRP A 259 -10.90 -7.55 -1.29
N VAL A 260 -10.26 -6.86 -0.34
CA VAL A 260 -9.94 -7.40 0.98
C VAL A 260 -10.56 -6.51 2.06
N TRP A 261 -11.31 -7.12 2.97
CA TRP A 261 -11.93 -6.46 4.10
C TRP A 261 -10.94 -6.31 5.23
N ILE A 262 -10.42 -5.10 5.38
CA ILE A 262 -9.42 -4.77 6.39
C ILE A 262 -9.96 -3.60 7.18
N ARG A 263 -10.01 -3.75 8.51
CA ARG A 263 -10.37 -2.66 9.43
C ARG A 263 -11.66 -1.94 8.97
N GLY A 264 -12.72 -2.68 8.67
CA GLY A 264 -14.02 -2.09 8.33
C GLY A 264 -14.14 -1.44 6.96
N SER A 265 -13.16 -1.60 6.07
CA SER A 265 -13.21 -1.10 4.68
C SER A 265 -12.79 -2.17 3.69
N TYR A 266 -13.39 -2.15 2.49
CA TYR A 266 -12.85 -2.89 1.35
C TYR A 266 -11.66 -2.14 0.76
N VAL A 267 -10.49 -2.75 0.88
CA VAL A 267 -9.23 -2.29 0.30
C VAL A 267 -8.99 -3.06 -0.99
N TRP A 268 -8.67 -2.34 -2.07
CA TRP A 268 -8.28 -2.97 -3.33
C TRP A 268 -6.82 -3.43 -3.29
N VAL A 269 -6.57 -4.71 -3.56
CA VAL A 269 -5.23 -5.29 -3.69
C VAL A 269 -5.02 -5.69 -5.14
N GLY A 270 -4.37 -4.82 -5.92
CA GLY A 270 -4.07 -5.08 -7.32
C GLY A 270 -2.93 -6.08 -7.52
N TYR A 271 -2.96 -6.83 -8.61
CA TYR A 271 -1.87 -7.77 -8.94
C TYR A 271 -0.71 -7.12 -9.70
N GLU A 272 -0.86 -5.88 -10.15
CA GLU A 272 0.22 -5.14 -10.78
C GLU A 272 1.25 -4.69 -9.73
N PRO A 273 2.56 -4.88 -9.97
CA PRO A 273 3.61 -4.62 -8.97
C PRO A 273 3.71 -3.14 -8.57
N TRP A 274 3.25 -2.23 -9.44
CA TRP A 274 3.20 -0.79 -9.18
C TRP A 274 1.91 -0.34 -8.47
N GLY A 275 0.98 -1.27 -8.20
CA GLY A 275 -0.41 -0.97 -7.87
C GLY A 275 -0.63 -0.13 -6.61
N TRP A 276 0.25 -0.22 -5.61
CA TRP A 276 0.08 0.47 -4.33
C TRP A 276 -0.23 1.96 -4.47
N ALA A 277 0.68 2.74 -5.06
CA ALA A 277 0.49 4.18 -5.13
C ALA A 277 -0.69 4.57 -6.07
N PRO A 278 -0.77 4.07 -7.32
CA PRO A 278 -1.82 4.47 -8.25
C PRO A 278 -3.24 3.98 -7.90
N TYR A 279 -3.39 2.92 -7.09
CA TYR A 279 -4.72 2.46 -6.67
C TYR A 279 -5.22 3.14 -5.39
N HIS A 280 -4.34 3.67 -4.54
CA HIS A 280 -4.73 4.28 -3.26
C HIS A 280 -4.60 5.80 -3.22
N TYR A 281 -3.82 6.40 -4.10
CA TYR A 281 -3.66 7.85 -4.21
C TYR A 281 -4.04 8.35 -5.60
N GLY A 282 -4.45 9.61 -5.72
CA GLY A 282 -4.73 10.23 -7.02
C GLY A 282 -6.02 9.72 -7.67
N ARG A 283 -6.07 9.77 -9.01
CA ARG A 283 -7.24 9.43 -9.83
C ARG A 283 -6.83 8.79 -11.15
N TRP A 284 -7.77 8.12 -11.81
CA TRP A 284 -7.55 7.52 -13.12
C TRP A 284 -8.34 8.26 -14.19
N THR A 285 -7.77 8.43 -15.38
CA THR A 285 -8.49 8.99 -16.52
C THR A 285 -8.13 8.19 -17.77
N HIS A 286 -9.06 8.11 -18.71
CA HIS A 286 -8.80 7.47 -19.99
C HIS A 286 -8.52 8.54 -21.06
N HIS A 287 -7.23 8.74 -21.36
CA HIS A 287 -6.78 9.65 -22.40
C HIS A 287 -7.00 9.05 -23.80
N ARG A 288 -7.45 9.86 -24.77
CA ARG A 288 -7.85 9.37 -26.11
C ARG A 288 -6.72 8.63 -26.84
N THR A 289 -5.49 9.11 -26.73
CA THR A 289 -4.34 8.52 -27.44
C THR A 289 -3.45 7.66 -26.57
N ALA A 290 -3.40 7.91 -25.25
CA ALA A 290 -2.50 7.19 -24.35
C ALA A 290 -3.20 6.04 -23.61
N GLY A 291 -4.53 5.95 -23.69
CA GLY A 291 -5.32 5.00 -22.92
C GLY A 291 -5.44 5.41 -21.45
N TRP A 292 -5.53 4.43 -20.57
CA TRP A 292 -5.59 4.65 -19.12
C TRP A 292 -4.30 5.28 -18.59
N CYS A 293 -4.43 6.41 -17.90
CA CYS A 293 -3.34 7.06 -17.21
C CYS A 293 -3.75 7.47 -15.79
N TRP A 294 -2.77 7.40 -14.89
CA TRP A 294 -2.91 7.82 -13.51
C TRP A 294 -2.52 9.28 -13.39
N VAL A 295 -3.38 10.04 -12.72
CA VAL A 295 -3.16 11.44 -12.38
C VAL A 295 -2.78 11.48 -10.89
N PRO A 296 -1.53 11.83 -10.55
CA PRO A 296 -1.13 11.96 -9.15
C PRO A 296 -1.97 13.02 -8.43
N PRO A 297 -2.17 12.91 -7.11
CA PRO A 297 -2.78 13.99 -6.35
C PRO A 297 -1.88 15.24 -6.39
N ALA A 298 -2.49 16.41 -6.28
CA ALA A 298 -1.74 17.65 -6.13
C ALA A 298 -0.88 17.64 -4.85
N ARG A 299 0.25 18.34 -4.87
CA ARG A 299 1.12 18.53 -3.70
C ARG A 299 0.30 19.10 -2.53
N GLY A 300 0.45 18.54 -1.33
CA GLY A 300 -0.35 18.91 -0.15
C GLY A 300 -1.78 18.34 -0.10
N HIS A 301 -2.22 17.61 -1.14
CA HIS A 301 -3.53 16.94 -1.19
C HIS A 301 -3.40 15.41 -1.26
N VAL A 302 -2.28 14.86 -0.82
CA VAL A 302 -2.03 13.41 -0.79
C VAL A 302 -2.86 12.78 0.33
N ARG A 303 -3.86 11.99 -0.06
CA ARG A 303 -4.71 11.22 0.85
C ARG A 303 -4.79 9.78 0.37
N TRP A 304 -4.49 8.84 1.26
CA TRP A 304 -4.69 7.42 1.01
C TRP A 304 -6.19 7.11 1.09
N GLU A 305 -6.67 6.28 0.18
CA GLU A 305 -8.03 5.74 0.20
C GLU A 305 -8.00 4.22 -0.07
N PRO A 306 -8.92 3.43 0.53
CA PRO A 306 -9.00 1.98 0.31
C PRO A 306 -9.10 1.60 -1.17
N ALA A 307 -9.76 2.46 -1.95
CA ALA A 307 -9.73 2.49 -3.41
C ALA A 307 -10.28 3.83 -3.90
N GLN A 308 -9.91 4.26 -5.10
CA GLN A 308 -10.44 5.48 -5.72
C GLN A 308 -11.52 5.12 -6.75
N VAL A 309 -12.61 4.52 -6.27
CA VAL A 309 -13.71 4.03 -7.11
C VAL A 309 -15.08 4.56 -6.68
N ALA A 310 -15.97 4.71 -7.65
CA ALA A 310 -17.40 4.83 -7.41
C ALA A 310 -18.01 3.43 -7.36
N TRP A 311 -18.82 3.16 -6.33
CA TRP A 311 -19.57 1.92 -6.23
C TRP A 311 -20.90 2.01 -6.99
N VAL A 312 -21.19 0.96 -7.74
CA VAL A 312 -22.42 0.77 -8.52
C VAL A 312 -23.17 -0.41 -7.90
N HIS A 313 -24.44 -0.22 -7.57
CA HIS A 313 -25.23 -1.20 -6.81
C HIS A 313 -26.47 -1.62 -7.58
N SER A 314 -26.81 -2.90 -7.52
CA SER A 314 -28.08 -3.46 -7.97
C SER A 314 -28.60 -4.46 -6.92
N SER A 315 -29.76 -5.07 -7.16
CA SER A 315 -30.32 -6.08 -6.24
C SER A 315 -29.48 -7.37 -6.14
N ARG A 316 -28.67 -7.72 -7.16
CA ARG A 316 -27.89 -8.99 -7.20
C ARG A 316 -26.40 -8.82 -7.46
N GLN A 317 -25.99 -7.68 -7.99
CA GLN A 317 -24.59 -7.40 -8.27
C GLN A 317 -24.15 -6.11 -7.61
N VAL A 318 -22.86 -6.10 -7.31
CA VAL A 318 -22.08 -4.93 -6.99
C VAL A 318 -21.08 -4.71 -8.12
N GLY A 319 -20.79 -3.46 -8.43
CA GLY A 319 -19.73 -3.09 -9.33
C GLY A 319 -19.03 -1.82 -8.89
N TRP A 320 -17.99 -1.47 -9.61
CA TRP A 320 -17.21 -0.28 -9.34
C TRP A 320 -16.62 0.31 -10.62
N VAL A 321 -16.32 1.60 -10.54
CA VAL A 321 -15.77 2.41 -11.64
C VAL A 321 -14.59 3.23 -11.11
N PRO A 322 -13.43 3.25 -11.77
CA PRO A 322 -12.33 4.14 -11.40
C PRO A 322 -12.78 5.60 -11.44
N LEU A 323 -12.51 6.37 -10.38
CA LEU A 323 -12.87 7.79 -10.33
C LEU A 323 -11.90 8.65 -11.15
N ALA A 324 -12.46 9.61 -11.89
CA ALA A 324 -11.72 10.62 -12.63
C ALA A 324 -11.33 11.82 -11.75
N PRO A 325 -10.31 12.62 -12.15
CA PRO A 325 -10.01 13.89 -11.50
C PRO A 325 -11.26 14.78 -11.41
N GLY A 326 -11.50 15.33 -10.22
CA GLY A 326 -12.68 16.15 -9.90
C GLY A 326 -13.87 15.36 -9.35
N GLU A 327 -13.86 14.02 -9.43
CA GLU A 327 -14.93 13.19 -8.86
C GLU A 327 -14.65 12.85 -7.38
N SER A 328 -15.65 13.13 -6.53
CA SER A 328 -15.57 12.91 -5.08
C SER A 328 -15.65 11.42 -4.75
N TYR A 329 -14.73 10.97 -3.91
CA TYR A 329 -14.79 9.66 -3.28
C TYR A 329 -15.53 9.74 -1.94
N ASP A 330 -16.41 8.79 -1.67
CA ASP A 330 -17.12 8.67 -0.39
C ASP A 330 -17.10 7.22 0.08
N ARG A 331 -16.29 6.93 1.10
CA ARG A 331 -16.12 5.59 1.69
C ARG A 331 -17.43 4.97 2.16
N ARG A 332 -18.39 5.79 2.61
CA ARG A 332 -19.69 5.33 3.13
C ARG A 332 -20.59 4.71 2.06
N LYS A 333 -20.24 4.91 0.78
CA LYS A 333 -20.95 4.31 -0.37
C LYS A 333 -20.42 2.91 -0.71
N ALA A 334 -19.33 2.46 -0.08
CA ALA A 334 -18.83 1.10 -0.23
C ALA A 334 -19.81 0.09 0.41
N PRO A 335 -19.94 -1.13 -0.17
CA PRO A 335 -20.60 -2.23 0.50
C PRO A 335 -19.91 -2.54 1.83
N VAL A 336 -20.65 -3.07 2.81
CA VAL A 336 -20.13 -3.39 4.15
C VAL A 336 -20.41 -4.86 4.47
N ILE A 337 -19.39 -5.63 4.90
CA ILE A 337 -19.57 -7.01 5.36
C ILE A 337 -20.42 -7.02 6.63
N HIS A 338 -21.38 -7.95 6.73
CA HIS A 338 -22.27 -8.17 7.88
C HIS A 338 -23.30 -7.06 8.19
N GLN A 339 -23.49 -6.04 7.35
CA GLN A 339 -24.70 -5.21 7.44
C GLN A 339 -25.88 -5.92 6.77
N THR A 340 -26.66 -6.64 7.58
CA THR A 340 -28.07 -6.91 7.29
C THR A 340 -28.87 -5.62 7.49
N ASN A 341 -29.51 -5.12 6.43
CA ASN A 341 -30.74 -4.29 6.48
C ASN A 341 -30.69 -2.75 6.64
N VAL A 342 -29.67 -2.01 6.16
CA VAL A 342 -29.85 -0.55 5.93
C VAL A 342 -29.34 -0.09 4.56
N TYR A 343 -29.90 -0.65 3.48
CA TYR A 343 -29.89 -0.01 2.15
C TYR A 343 -31.25 -0.23 1.48
N ASN A 344 -32.30 0.38 2.04
CA ASN A 344 -33.69 0.31 1.55
C ASN A 344 -33.93 0.92 0.13
N VAL A 345 -32.89 1.18 -0.67
CA VAL A 345 -33.01 1.97 -1.91
C VAL A 345 -32.71 1.20 -3.20
N TYR A 346 -32.17 -0.04 -3.14
CA TYR A 346 -31.75 -0.77 -4.36
C TYR A 346 -32.61 -1.98 -4.74
N ASN A 347 -33.67 -2.27 -3.99
CA ASN A 347 -34.64 -3.29 -4.40
C ASN A 347 -35.36 -2.80 -5.67
N ASN A 348 -35.00 -3.37 -6.82
CA ASN A 348 -35.56 -3.19 -8.18
C ASN A 348 -34.71 -2.42 -9.22
N VAL A 349 -33.43 -2.12 -8.96
CA VAL A 349 -32.55 -1.61 -10.02
C VAL A 349 -31.78 -2.76 -10.67
N THR A 350 -31.93 -2.94 -11.99
CA THR A 350 -31.10 -3.88 -12.76
C THR A 350 -29.66 -3.37 -12.84
N VAL A 351 -28.72 -4.28 -13.00
CA VAL A 351 -27.30 -3.93 -13.20
C VAL A 351 -27.15 -2.97 -14.35
N GLU A 352 -27.81 -3.24 -15.49
CA GLU A 352 -27.77 -2.37 -16.67
C GLU A 352 -28.24 -0.95 -16.35
N ARG A 353 -29.31 -0.79 -15.57
CA ARG A 353 -29.80 0.52 -15.16
C ARG A 353 -28.81 1.22 -14.23
N SER A 354 -28.22 0.52 -13.27
CA SER A 354 -27.19 1.09 -12.39
C SER A 354 -25.92 1.47 -13.15
N VAL A 355 -25.49 0.64 -14.10
CA VAL A 355 -24.36 0.90 -14.99
C VAL A 355 -24.67 2.07 -15.94
N SER A 356 -25.89 2.17 -16.44
CA SER A 356 -26.34 3.30 -17.25
C SER A 356 -26.31 4.61 -16.45
N THR A 357 -26.78 4.60 -15.20
CA THR A 357 -26.67 5.75 -14.30
C THR A 357 -25.20 6.10 -14.02
N ALA A 358 -24.35 5.09 -13.82
CA ALA A 358 -22.92 5.30 -13.66
C ALA A 358 -22.29 5.97 -14.88
N ARG A 359 -22.69 5.58 -16.10
CA ARG A 359 -22.24 6.21 -17.36
C ARG A 359 -22.62 7.69 -17.48
N THR A 360 -23.72 8.10 -16.85
CA THR A 360 -24.10 9.52 -16.79
C THR A 360 -23.42 10.28 -15.65
N ALA A 361 -23.02 9.59 -14.57
CA ALA A 361 -22.50 10.21 -13.36
C ALA A 361 -20.97 10.26 -13.29
N TYR A 362 -20.28 9.31 -13.94
CA TYR A 362 -18.83 9.13 -13.85
C TYR A 362 -18.20 9.06 -15.23
N LYS A 363 -17.19 9.90 -15.47
CA LYS A 363 -16.50 10.07 -16.76
C LYS A 363 -15.98 8.74 -17.30
N ASN A 364 -15.41 7.92 -16.42
CA ASN A 364 -14.76 6.66 -16.77
C ASN A 364 -15.74 5.51 -17.04
N ALA A 365 -17.01 5.59 -16.60
CA ALA A 365 -17.96 4.48 -16.74
C ALA A 365 -18.34 4.17 -18.19
N GLY A 366 -18.12 5.11 -19.12
CA GLY A 366 -18.32 4.91 -20.56
C GLY A 366 -17.15 4.23 -21.27
N VAL A 367 -15.99 4.06 -20.61
CA VAL A 367 -14.80 3.46 -21.20
C VAL A 367 -14.94 1.93 -21.21
N THR A 368 -14.54 1.29 -22.30
CA THR A 368 -14.59 -0.17 -22.44
C THR A 368 -13.86 -0.85 -21.27
N ASN A 369 -14.49 -1.87 -20.68
CA ASN A 369 -14.01 -2.63 -19.51
C ASN A 369 -13.85 -1.84 -18.19
N ALA A 370 -14.19 -0.55 -18.13
CA ALA A 370 -14.00 0.28 -16.94
C ALA A 370 -14.92 -0.09 -15.77
N VAL A 371 -16.12 -0.56 -16.07
CA VAL A 371 -17.09 -1.01 -15.07
C VAL A 371 -16.83 -2.50 -14.83
N VAL A 372 -16.45 -2.83 -13.61
CA VAL A 372 -16.29 -4.21 -13.17
C VAL A 372 -17.47 -4.56 -12.28
N THR A 373 -18.09 -5.73 -12.49
CA THR A 373 -19.21 -6.21 -11.68
C THR A 373 -18.96 -7.63 -11.19
N MET A 374 -19.59 -7.99 -10.07
CA MET A 374 -19.62 -9.34 -9.53
C MET A 374 -20.91 -9.57 -8.74
N GLU A 375 -21.17 -10.83 -8.42
CA GLU A 375 -22.27 -11.21 -7.55
C GLU A 375 -22.07 -10.60 -6.15
N ARG A 376 -23.12 -9.98 -5.62
CA ARG A 376 -23.06 -9.16 -4.40
C ARG A 376 -22.72 -10.01 -3.18
N ASP A 377 -23.36 -11.16 -3.02
CA ASP A 377 -23.17 -12.03 -1.86
C ASP A 377 -21.75 -12.61 -1.81
N THR A 378 -21.12 -12.81 -2.98
CA THR A 378 -19.73 -13.24 -3.11
C THR A 378 -18.81 -12.23 -2.45
N LEU A 379 -19.00 -10.93 -2.71
CA LEU A 379 -18.25 -9.87 -2.06
C LEU A 379 -18.51 -9.86 -0.55
N LEU A 380 -19.78 -9.90 -0.14
CA LEU A 380 -20.20 -9.66 1.24
C LEU A 380 -19.98 -10.83 2.22
N ARG A 381 -19.74 -12.06 1.74
CA ARG A 381 -19.58 -13.25 2.59
C ARG A 381 -18.14 -13.61 2.89
N GLN A 382 -17.17 -13.00 2.21
CA GLN A 382 -15.77 -13.37 2.30
C GLN A 382 -14.93 -12.14 2.67
N LYS A 383 -13.95 -12.33 3.56
CA LYS A 383 -12.98 -11.26 3.86
C LYS A 383 -12.11 -10.91 2.66
N ALA A 384 -11.85 -11.84 1.75
CA ALA A 384 -11.03 -11.60 0.58
C ALA A 384 -11.67 -12.24 -0.65
N VAL A 385 -11.86 -11.46 -1.71
CA VAL A 385 -12.53 -11.89 -2.94
C VAL A 385 -11.67 -11.54 -4.14
N ARG A 386 -11.22 -12.58 -4.85
CA ARG A 386 -10.42 -12.47 -6.07
C ARG A 386 -11.29 -12.00 -7.24
N VAL A 387 -10.74 -11.13 -8.09
CA VAL A 387 -11.43 -10.51 -9.22
C VAL A 387 -10.70 -10.83 -10.52
N ASN A 388 -11.44 -11.37 -11.49
CA ASN A 388 -10.96 -11.68 -12.84
C ASN A 388 -9.68 -12.54 -12.87
N VAL A 389 -9.58 -13.50 -11.95
CA VAL A 389 -8.47 -14.45 -11.90
C VAL A 389 -8.83 -15.71 -12.68
N ALA A 390 -7.87 -16.27 -13.42
CA ALA A 390 -8.04 -17.57 -14.05
C ALA A 390 -8.30 -18.65 -13.00
N LYS A 391 -8.92 -19.77 -13.39
CA LYS A 391 -9.13 -20.92 -12.49
C LYS A 391 -7.83 -21.43 -11.85
N THR A 392 -6.69 -21.20 -12.51
CA THR A 392 -5.33 -21.54 -12.05
C THR A 392 -4.76 -20.57 -11.02
N GLY A 393 -5.45 -19.48 -10.68
CA GLY A 393 -5.01 -18.51 -9.67
C GLY A 393 -4.00 -17.46 -10.18
N SER A 394 -3.46 -17.60 -11.39
CA SER A 394 -2.47 -16.68 -11.95
C SER A 394 -3.08 -15.69 -12.96
N VAL A 395 -2.55 -14.45 -12.96
CA VAL A 395 -2.84 -13.43 -13.98
C VAL A 395 -1.52 -13.00 -14.61
N PRO A 396 -1.26 -13.29 -15.89
CA PRO A 396 0.02 -12.99 -16.52
C PRO A 396 0.19 -11.47 -16.73
N LEU A 397 1.33 -10.95 -16.29
CA LEU A 397 1.77 -9.59 -16.59
C LEU A 397 2.38 -9.53 -17.99
N ARG A 398 2.15 -8.41 -18.69
CA ARG A 398 2.69 -8.13 -20.02
C ARG A 398 3.29 -6.74 -20.08
N LYS A 399 4.45 -6.63 -20.72
CA LYS A 399 5.00 -5.33 -21.14
C LYS A 399 4.25 -4.83 -22.37
N VAL A 400 3.84 -3.58 -22.35
CA VAL A 400 3.17 -2.88 -23.45
C VAL A 400 3.91 -1.58 -23.75
N SER A 401 4.02 -1.26 -25.03
CA SER A 401 4.59 0.02 -25.47
C SER A 401 3.52 1.09 -25.50
N LEU A 402 3.94 2.34 -25.30
CA LEU A 402 3.08 3.48 -25.59
C LEU A 402 2.71 3.50 -27.08
N PRO A 403 1.50 3.99 -27.42
CA PRO A 403 1.14 4.24 -28.80
C PRO A 403 2.15 5.16 -29.49
N ALA A 404 2.42 4.92 -30.78
CA ALA A 404 3.52 5.58 -31.51
C ALA A 404 3.46 7.12 -31.54
N ASN A 405 2.27 7.70 -31.38
CA ASN A 405 2.03 9.14 -31.35
C ASN A 405 2.05 9.75 -29.94
N VAL A 406 2.34 8.97 -28.91
CA VAL A 406 2.46 9.44 -27.52
C VAL A 406 3.94 9.61 -27.21
N VAL A 407 4.34 10.84 -26.93
CA VAL A 407 5.72 11.18 -26.59
C VAL A 407 5.87 11.12 -25.08
N PRO A 408 6.74 10.23 -24.54
CA PRO A 408 7.09 10.24 -23.13
C PRO A 408 7.72 11.57 -22.75
N ALA A 409 7.45 12.02 -21.54
CA ALA A 409 8.21 13.09 -20.94
C ALA A 409 9.68 12.65 -20.77
N ARG A 410 10.56 13.65 -20.64
CA ARG A 410 11.97 13.47 -20.32
C ARG A 410 12.39 14.66 -19.49
N ILE A 411 13.28 14.46 -18.53
CA ILE A 411 13.71 15.48 -17.56
C ILE A 411 14.25 16.77 -18.25
N GLY A 412 14.77 16.67 -19.48
CA GLY A 412 15.20 17.83 -20.28
C GLY A 412 14.06 18.68 -20.89
N ASN A 413 12.84 18.14 -21.02
CA ASN A 413 11.70 18.84 -21.62
C ASN A 413 10.84 19.61 -20.59
N ALA A 414 11.08 19.42 -19.29
CA ALA A 414 10.30 20.06 -18.23
C ALA A 414 10.49 21.59 -18.15
N GLN A 415 11.59 22.12 -18.73
CA GLN A 415 11.91 23.56 -18.72
C GLN A 415 11.38 24.34 -19.93
N ALA A 416 10.83 23.70 -20.95
CA ALA A 416 10.26 24.37 -22.12
C ALA A 416 8.73 24.55 -21.97
N GLN A 417 8.30 25.38 -21.02
CA GLN A 417 6.89 25.79 -20.91
C GLN A 417 6.66 27.10 -21.68
N PRO A 418 5.68 27.19 -22.60
CA PRO A 418 5.08 28.47 -22.94
C PRO A 418 4.21 28.94 -21.77
N ALA A 419 4.39 30.18 -21.34
CA ALA A 419 3.62 30.80 -20.27
C ALA A 419 2.10 30.65 -20.52
N VAL A 420 1.40 29.93 -19.65
CA VAL A 420 -0.06 29.91 -19.64
C VAL A 420 -0.53 31.27 -19.15
N ARG A 421 -1.11 32.05 -20.06
CA ARG A 421 -1.77 33.32 -19.75
C ARG A 421 -3.03 32.98 -18.94
N GLU A 422 -2.99 33.19 -17.62
CA GLU A 422 -4.18 33.13 -16.78
C GLU A 422 -5.24 34.07 -17.35
N LYS A 423 -6.32 33.52 -17.90
CA LYS A 423 -7.54 34.29 -18.13
C LYS A 423 -8.20 34.48 -16.77
N THR A 424 -8.00 35.65 -16.18
CA THR A 424 -8.76 36.14 -15.04
C THR A 424 -10.25 36.11 -15.41
N LEU A 425 -11.00 35.18 -14.83
CA LEU A 425 -12.45 35.19 -14.87
C LEU A 425 -12.92 36.30 -13.93
N ALA A 426 -13.46 37.38 -14.49
CA ALA A 426 -14.07 38.46 -13.73
C ALA A 426 -15.31 37.95 -12.98
N PRO A 427 -15.53 38.37 -11.72
CA PRO A 427 -16.68 37.94 -10.94
C PRO A 427 -18.00 38.46 -11.55
N THR A 428 -18.94 37.55 -11.76
CA THR A 428 -20.28 37.86 -12.25
C THR A 428 -21.03 38.67 -11.18
N ARG A 429 -21.36 39.91 -11.53
CA ARG A 429 -22.12 40.84 -10.68
C ARG A 429 -23.55 40.35 -10.56
N ALA A 430 -23.97 39.94 -9.36
CA ALA A 430 -25.37 39.61 -9.06
C ALA A 430 -26.23 40.88 -9.18
N THR A 431 -27.12 40.91 -10.17
CA THR A 431 -28.16 41.93 -10.28
C THR A 431 -29.31 41.56 -9.35
N GLY A 432 -29.44 42.28 -8.23
CA GLY A 432 -30.62 42.21 -7.37
C GLY A 432 -31.84 42.83 -8.07
N ALA A 433 -32.95 42.09 -8.07
CA ALA A 433 -34.26 42.62 -8.46
C ALA A 433 -34.84 43.50 -7.33
N PRO A 434 -35.58 44.59 -7.65
CA PRO A 434 -36.16 45.47 -6.63
C PRO A 434 -37.44 44.88 -6.05
N ALA A 435 -37.63 45.07 -4.75
CA ALA A 435 -38.88 44.78 -4.06
C ALA A 435 -40.00 45.70 -4.58
N ARG A 436 -41.19 45.14 -4.81
CA ARG A 436 -42.44 45.87 -4.99
C ARG A 436 -43.44 45.39 -3.94
N GLY A 437 -44.10 46.35 -3.28
CA GLY A 437 -45.35 46.17 -2.53
C GLY A 437 -45.15 46.05 -1.03
#